data_AF-A0A4P7D6I5-F1
#
_entry.id   AF-A0A4P7D6I5-F1
#
_cell.length_a   1.000
_cell.length_b   1.000
_cell.length_c   1.000
_cell.angle_alpha   90.00
_cell.angle_beta   90.00
_cell.angle_gamma   90.00
#
_symmetry.space_group_name_H-M   'P 1'
#
loop_
_entity.id
_entity.type
_entity.pdbx_description
1 polymer ?
#
loop_
_entity_poly.entity_id
_entity_poly.type
_entity_poly.pdbx_seq_one_letter_code
_entity_poly.pdbx_strand_id
1 'polypeptide(L)'
;MISTVDDGLSNAGDEREQLLHVWARWTRWGAANGEKRRVLAQISVSEDVLESTKVAGFAVAHRSVNLIRQLARHGALRDQDSAFVGAVVESLANTTMDFMSRNPKHAE
;
A
#
# COMPACT_ATOMS: atom_id res chain seq x y z
N MET A 1 5.72 -7.05 -10.24
CA MET A 1 6.29 -6.19 -9.17
C MET A 1 5.25 -5.86 -8.09
N ILE A 2 3.99 -5.58 -8.44
CA ILE A 2 2.85 -5.69 -7.49
C ILE A 2 2.36 -7.15 -7.36
N SER A 3 2.51 -7.99 -8.40
CA SER A 3 2.20 -9.43 -8.30
C SER A 3 2.96 -10.13 -7.15
N THR A 4 4.13 -9.62 -6.79
CA THR A 4 4.90 -10.15 -5.67
C THR A 4 4.26 -9.83 -4.31
N VAL A 5 3.45 -8.78 -4.18
CA VAL A 5 2.77 -8.44 -2.91
C VAL A 5 1.69 -9.46 -2.56
N ASP A 6 0.98 -9.98 -3.56
CA ASP A 6 -0.07 -10.99 -3.37
C ASP A 6 0.46 -12.43 -3.37
N ASP A 7 1.71 -12.64 -3.82
CA ASP A 7 2.40 -13.93 -3.74
C ASP A 7 2.59 -14.33 -2.27
N GLY A 8 1.85 -15.37 -1.84
CA GLY A 8 1.87 -15.92 -0.49
C GLY A 8 0.64 -15.62 0.37
N LEU A 9 -0.33 -14.83 -0.13
CA LEU A 9 -1.63 -14.66 0.54
C LEU A 9 -2.45 -15.96 0.45
N SER A 10 -2.28 -16.84 1.43
CA SER A 10 -3.13 -18.01 1.63
C SER A 10 -4.54 -17.55 2.01
N ASN A 11 -5.57 -18.07 1.33
CA ASN A 11 -6.98 -17.74 1.61
C ASN A 11 -7.48 -18.29 2.97
N ALA A 12 -6.61 -18.91 3.77
CA ALA A 12 -6.94 -19.61 5.01
C ALA A 12 -6.28 -19.02 6.28
N GLY A 13 -5.67 -17.83 6.20
CA GLY A 13 -5.01 -17.16 7.34
C GLY A 13 -5.85 -16.07 8.01
N ASP A 14 -5.53 -15.72 9.26
CA ASP A 14 -6.10 -14.56 9.98
C ASP A 14 -5.95 -13.30 9.12
N GLU A 15 -7.03 -12.53 8.94
CA GLU A 15 -7.04 -11.30 8.12
C GLU A 15 -5.95 -10.32 8.59
N ARG A 16 -5.65 -10.30 9.90
CA ARG A 16 -4.57 -9.50 10.48
C ARG A 16 -3.19 -9.96 10.00
N GLU A 17 -2.96 -11.26 9.88
CA GLU A 17 -1.71 -11.83 9.39
C GLU A 17 -1.53 -11.53 7.89
N GLN A 18 -2.62 -11.64 7.11
CA GLN A 18 -2.62 -11.25 5.71
C GLN A 18 -2.28 -9.77 5.52
N LEU A 19 -2.85 -8.89 6.36
CA LEU A 19 -2.55 -7.45 6.31
C LEU A 19 -1.09 -7.18 6.68
N LEU A 20 -0.56 -7.87 7.70
CA LEU A 20 0.84 -7.73 8.10
C LEU A 20 1.79 -8.16 6.97
N HIS A 21 1.47 -9.23 6.24
CA HIS A 21 2.25 -9.67 5.08
C HIS A 21 2.26 -8.62 3.97
N VAL A 22 1.08 -8.11 3.59
CA VAL A 22 0.94 -7.03 2.60
C VAL A 22 1.72 -5.79 3.04
N TRP A 23 1.56 -5.39 4.29
CA TRP A 23 2.24 -4.23 4.89
C TRP A 23 3.76 -4.37 4.81
N ALA A 24 4.31 -5.47 5.33
CA ALA A 24 5.75 -5.71 5.36
C ALA A 24 6.36 -5.72 3.95
N ARG A 25 5.67 -6.33 2.99
CA ARG A 25 6.16 -6.41 1.62
C ARG A 25 6.11 -5.06 0.91
N TRP A 26 5.03 -4.31 1.12
CA TRP A 26 4.86 -2.98 0.56
C TRP A 26 5.89 -2.00 1.10
N THR A 27 6.07 -1.91 2.42
CA THR A 27 7.03 -0.99 3.05
C THR A 27 8.47 -1.35 2.70
N ARG A 28 8.84 -2.64 2.67
CA ARG A 28 10.18 -3.09 2.26
C ARG A 28 10.47 -2.75 0.80
N TRP A 29 9.51 -2.96 -0.11
CA TRP A 29 9.65 -2.55 -1.50
C TRP A 29 9.82 -1.03 -1.61
N GLY A 30 8.98 -0.26 -0.91
CA GLY A 30 9.02 1.20 -0.97
C GLY A 30 10.31 1.79 -0.42
N ALA A 31 10.82 1.24 0.68
CA ALA A 31 12.10 1.63 1.26
C ALA A 31 13.28 1.39 0.30
N ALA A 32 13.26 0.27 -0.43
CA ALA A 32 14.29 -0.08 -1.42
C ALA A 32 14.14 0.67 -2.77
N ASN A 33 12.98 1.27 -3.05
CA ASN A 33 12.65 1.85 -4.36
C ASN A 33 12.18 3.31 -4.26
N GLY A 34 12.85 4.15 -3.45
CA GLY A 34 12.45 5.54 -3.20
C GLY A 34 12.33 6.42 -4.45
N GLU A 35 13.14 6.19 -5.49
CA GLU A 35 13.02 6.89 -6.76
C GLU A 35 11.73 6.52 -7.51
N LYS A 36 11.41 5.22 -7.60
CA LYS A 36 10.17 4.75 -8.24
C LYS A 36 8.93 5.29 -7.52
N ARG A 37 8.96 5.37 -6.18
CA ARG A 37 7.88 6.01 -5.40
C ARG A 37 7.67 7.47 -5.79
N ARG A 38 8.76 8.25 -5.90
CA ARG A 38 8.69 9.66 -6.34
C ARG A 38 8.09 9.79 -7.73
N VAL A 39 8.49 8.92 -8.66
CA VAL A 39 7.92 8.90 -10.03
C VAL A 39 6.42 8.57 -9.99
N LEU A 40 6.01 7.56 -9.23
CA LEU A 40 4.58 7.20 -9.09
C LEU A 40 3.75 8.34 -8.50
N ALA A 41 4.28 9.08 -7.53
CA ALA A 41 3.60 10.24 -6.97
C ALA A 41 3.37 11.34 -8.03
N GLN A 42 4.36 11.60 -8.89
CA GLN A 42 4.20 12.56 -10.00
C GLN A 42 3.20 12.07 -11.05
N ILE A 43 3.25 10.78 -11.42
CA ILE A 43 2.28 10.16 -12.34
C ILE A 43 0.85 10.29 -11.80
N SER A 44 0.66 10.11 -10.50
CA SER A 44 -0.67 10.13 -9.88
C SER A 44 -1.35 11.50 -10.00
N VAL A 45 -0.57 12.59 -9.92
CA VAL A 45 -1.08 13.97 -10.02
C VAL A 45 -0.99 14.57 -11.43
N SER A 46 -0.37 13.87 -12.39
CA SER A 46 -0.22 14.36 -13.77
C SER A 46 -1.55 14.34 -14.53
N GLU A 47 -1.88 15.45 -15.20
CA GLU A 47 -3.03 15.55 -16.11
C GLU A 47 -2.75 14.91 -17.48
N ASP A 48 -1.46 14.71 -17.83
CA ASP A 48 -1.04 14.11 -19.09
C ASP A 48 -1.27 12.59 -19.12
N VAL A 49 -1.48 11.98 -17.96
CA VAL A 49 -1.78 10.55 -17.82
C VAL A 49 -3.28 10.38 -17.65
N LEU A 50 -3.89 9.66 -18.60
CA LEU A 50 -5.33 9.35 -18.55
C LEU A 50 -5.71 8.67 -17.24
N GLU A 51 -6.85 9.08 -16.67
CA GLU A 51 -7.35 8.47 -15.43
C GLU A 51 -7.60 6.97 -15.56
N SER A 52 -8.02 6.50 -16.74
CA SER A 52 -8.16 5.07 -17.01
C SER A 52 -6.84 4.31 -16.87
N THR A 53 -5.71 4.92 -17.24
CA THR A 53 -4.37 4.34 -17.08
C THR A 53 -3.96 4.31 -15.61
N LYS A 54 -4.24 5.38 -14.84
CA LYS A 54 -4.00 5.38 -13.39
C LYS A 54 -4.80 4.29 -12.69
N VAL A 55 -6.11 4.19 -13.00
CA VAL A 55 -7.00 3.16 -12.48
C VAL A 55 -6.51 1.74 -12.84
N ALA A 56 -6.09 1.51 -14.09
CA ALA A 56 -5.54 0.22 -14.52
C ALA A 56 -4.26 -0.15 -13.75
N GLY A 57 -3.40 0.83 -13.47
CA GLY A 57 -2.21 0.64 -12.62
C GLY A 57 -2.57 0.23 -11.19
N PHE A 58 -3.59 0.86 -10.61
CA PHE A 58 -4.09 0.52 -9.27
C PHE A 58 -4.87 -0.79 -9.21
N ALA A 59 -5.46 -1.25 -10.31
CA ALA A 59 -6.21 -2.50 -10.35
C ALA A 59 -5.39 -3.72 -9.89
N VAL A 60 -4.08 -3.70 -10.12
CA VAL A 60 -3.15 -4.76 -9.68
C VAL A 60 -3.04 -4.82 -8.15
N ALA A 61 -3.33 -3.73 -7.44
CA ALA A 61 -3.32 -3.66 -5.97
C ALA A 61 -4.70 -3.89 -5.33
N HIS A 62 -5.72 -4.21 -6.13
CA HIS A 62 -7.12 -4.27 -5.68
C HIS A 62 -7.34 -5.24 -4.50
N ARG A 63 -6.66 -6.38 -4.47
CA ARG A 63 -6.76 -7.35 -3.37
C ARG A 63 -6.27 -6.76 -2.05
N SER A 64 -5.09 -6.15 -2.06
CA SER A 64 -4.49 -5.49 -0.90
C SER A 64 -5.36 -4.34 -0.39
N VAL A 65 -5.90 -3.51 -1.29
CA VAL A 65 -6.80 -2.39 -0.95
C VAL A 65 -8.10 -2.89 -0.31
N ASN A 66 -8.67 -3.99 -0.81
CA ASN A 66 -9.90 -4.54 -0.25
C ASN A 66 -9.68 -5.15 1.14
N LEU A 67 -8.55 -5.82 1.38
CA LEU A 67 -8.20 -6.33 2.70
C LEU A 67 -8.09 -5.20 3.73
N ILE A 68 -7.42 -4.10 3.37
CA ILE A 68 -7.33 -2.90 4.22
C ILE A 68 -8.72 -2.36 4.56
N ARG A 69 -9.59 -2.22 3.55
CA ARG A 69 -10.96 -1.73 3.74
C ARG A 69 -11.81 -2.66 4.61
N GLN A 70 -11.71 -3.97 4.42
CA GLN A 70 -12.41 -4.97 5.21
C GLN A 70 -12.02 -4.89 6.68
N LEU A 71 -10.73 -4.80 6.97
CA LEU A 71 -10.24 -4.67 8.34
C LEU A 71 -10.58 -3.32 8.97
N ALA A 72 -10.56 -2.24 8.20
CA ALA A 72 -10.93 -0.91 8.68
C ALA A 72 -12.37 -0.86 9.23
N ARG A 73 -13.31 -1.63 8.64
CA ARG A 73 -14.70 -1.74 9.11
C ARG A 73 -14.86 -2.34 10.51
N HIS A 74 -13.84 -3.02 11.02
CA HIS A 74 -13.85 -3.62 12.36
C HIS A 74 -13.01 -2.81 13.37
N GLY A 75 -12.35 -1.74 12.94
CA GLY A 75 -11.40 -0.97 13.74
C GLY A 75 -11.80 0.48 14.01
N ALA A 76 -10.82 1.29 14.40
CA ALA A 76 -11.00 2.71 14.71
C ALA A 76 -11.45 3.56 13.50
N LEU A 77 -11.28 3.05 12.29
CA LEU A 77 -11.63 3.73 11.04
C LEU A 77 -12.98 3.28 10.46
N ARG A 78 -13.78 2.51 11.20
CA ARG A 78 -15.00 1.86 10.69
C ARG A 78 -16.06 2.80 10.12
N ASP A 79 -16.13 4.03 10.64
CA ASP A 79 -17.14 5.03 10.30
C ASP A 79 -16.61 6.08 9.30
N GLN A 80 -15.44 5.84 8.70
CA GLN A 80 -14.77 6.77 7.78
C GLN A 80 -14.96 6.38 6.31
N ASP A 81 -14.89 7.38 5.43
CA ASP A 81 -14.94 7.16 3.99
C ASP A 81 -13.72 6.37 3.48
N SER A 82 -13.92 5.58 2.44
CA SER A 82 -12.90 4.72 1.84
C SER A 82 -11.67 5.46 1.31
N ALA A 83 -11.85 6.71 0.83
CA ALA A 83 -10.75 7.55 0.39
C ALA A 83 -9.93 8.03 1.58
N PHE A 84 -10.58 8.38 2.70
CA PHE A 84 -9.90 8.76 3.93
C PHE A 84 -9.08 7.62 4.52
N VAL A 85 -9.66 6.41 4.59
CA VAL A 85 -8.95 5.20 5.04
C VAL A 85 -7.70 4.96 4.17
N GLY A 86 -7.85 5.06 2.85
CA GLY A 86 -6.74 4.93 1.91
C GLY A 86 -5.62 5.94 2.17
N ALA A 87 -5.97 7.23 2.32
CA ALA A 87 -5.00 8.29 2.56
C ALA A 87 -4.24 8.13 3.89
N VAL A 88 -4.92 7.70 4.96
CA VAL A 88 -4.27 7.42 6.26
C VAL A 88 -3.27 6.29 6.13
N VAL A 89 -3.66 5.18 5.51
CA VAL A 89 -2.80 4.01 5.35
C VAL A 89 -1.60 4.32 4.45
N GLU A 90 -1.81 5.06 3.37
CA GLU A 90 -0.74 5.54 2.49
C GLU A 90 0.23 6.49 3.21
N SER A 91 -0.27 7.43 4.01
CA SER A 91 0.57 8.35 4.79
C SER A 91 1.45 7.62 5.80
N LEU A 92 0.89 6.63 6.50
CA LEU A 92 1.63 5.78 7.43
C LEU A 92 2.70 4.97 6.69
N ALA A 93 2.34 4.34 5.57
CA ALA A 93 3.27 3.53 4.78
C ALA A 93 4.44 4.37 4.24
N ASN A 94 4.16 5.55 3.67
CA ASN A 94 5.18 6.47 3.17
C ASN A 94 6.12 6.92 4.28
N THR A 95 5.59 7.26 5.45
CA THR A 95 6.39 7.65 6.62
C THR A 95 7.29 6.50 7.07
N THR A 96 6.75 5.29 7.21
CA THR A 96 7.54 4.10 7.56
C THR A 96 8.65 3.85 6.54
N MET A 97 8.35 3.88 5.24
CA MET A 97 9.34 3.69 4.18
C MET A 97 10.46 4.73 4.24
N ASP A 98 10.15 5.99 4.50
CA ASP A 98 11.14 7.05 4.56
C ASP A 98 12.08 6.89 5.77
N PHE A 99 11.57 6.43 6.91
CA PHE A 99 12.40 6.09 8.07
C PHE A 99 13.25 4.83 7.82
N MET A 100 12.68 3.79 7.20
CA MET A 100 13.41 2.59 6.80
C MET A 100 14.56 2.91 5.84
N SER A 101 14.32 3.77 4.84
CA SER A 101 15.37 4.18 3.88
C SER A 101 16.51 4.96 4.55
N ARG A 102 16.23 5.74 5.61
CA ARG A 102 17.23 6.52 6.35
C ARG A 102 18.01 5.68 7.37
N ASN A 103 17.43 4.60 7.87
CA ASN A 103 18.05 3.71 8.86
C ASN A 103 17.90 2.23 8.48
N PRO A 104 18.64 1.74 7.47
CA PRO A 104 18.47 0.38 6.95
C PRO A 104 18.71 -0.72 8.00
N LYS A 105 19.46 -0.43 9.06
CA LYS A 105 19.76 -1.39 10.14
C LYS A 105 18.56 -1.71 11.04
N HIS A 106 17.50 -0.89 10.99
CA HIS A 106 16.27 -1.07 11.78
C HIS A 106 15.04 -1.20 10.88
N ALA A 107 15.22 -1.65 9.63
CA ALA A 107 14.17 -1.78 8.65
C ALA A 107 13.51 -3.18 8.69
N GLU A 108 13.01 -3.56 9.87
CA GLU A 108 12.29 -4.82 10.13
C GLU A 108 10.96 -4.60 10.85
#